data_AF-A0A1Q3Z037-F1
#
_entry.id   AF-A0A1Q3Z037-F1
#
_cell.length_a   1.000
_cell.length_b   1.000
_cell.length_c   1.000
_cell.angle_alpha   90.00
_cell.angle_beta   90.00
_cell.angle_gamma   90.00
#
_symmetry.space_group_name_H-M   'P 1'
#
loop_
_entity.id
_entity.type
_entity.pdbx_description
1 polymer ?
#
loop_
_entity_poly.entity_id
_entity_poly.type
_entity_poly.pdbx_seq_one_letter_code
_entity_poly.pdbx_strand_id
1 'polypeptide(L)'
;MRATLCLTLVALASPAVAAPSIADQAQQAYAVFAGGLSQQEFLMAHVGDKTFSRIAGNWVRLNGPQPGTGIETYGADTEKFCKSPAAVTLASADPLTLTVSTNFSGTNFSQQYTLIAGSTFGEHTDPQSYLGAVGLGPDKTGDAADQQRALLLSLTNGVVQIYRASEDILVITRERGYPIVLARCPAAPPAPAGTPAADASSSSSSSSSSSSSSSSAAQ
;
A
#
# COMPACT_ATOMS: atom_id res chain seq x y z
N MET A 1 -25.48 -77.45 21.76
CA MET A 1 -25.34 -76.37 20.76
C MET A 1 -25.35 -75.06 21.55
N ARG A 2 -24.23 -74.49 22.05
CA ARG A 2 -23.13 -73.76 21.36
C ARG A 2 -23.69 -72.83 20.28
N ALA A 3 -23.54 -71.49 20.25
CA ALA A 3 -22.77 -70.50 21.00
C ALA A 3 -23.53 -69.15 20.93
N THR A 4 -23.68 -68.40 22.02
CA THR A 4 -22.91 -67.17 22.35
C THR A 4 -22.95 -66.12 21.21
N LEU A 5 -23.84 -65.13 21.30
CA LEU A 5 -23.64 -63.77 21.85
C LEU A 5 -22.60 -62.93 21.10
N CYS A 6 -22.96 -61.67 20.88
CA CYS A 6 -22.10 -60.52 20.57
C CYS A 6 -21.50 -60.44 19.17
N LEU A 7 -22.26 -59.88 18.22
CA LEU A 7 -21.63 -59.01 17.23
C LEU A 7 -22.37 -57.68 17.11
N THR A 8 -21.62 -56.64 17.46
CA THR A 8 -21.64 -55.29 16.90
C THR A 8 -22.82 -54.37 17.24
N LEU A 9 -22.94 -54.06 18.54
CA LEU A 9 -23.08 -52.65 18.96
C LEU A 9 -21.78 -51.91 18.60
N VAL A 10 -21.58 -51.59 17.31
CA VAL A 10 -20.76 -50.44 16.92
C VAL A 10 -21.74 -49.27 16.85
N ALA A 11 -22.24 -48.92 18.04
CA ALA A 11 -22.87 -47.64 18.25
C ALA A 11 -21.85 -46.59 17.82
N LEU A 12 -22.18 -45.88 16.74
CA LEU A 12 -22.02 -44.45 16.53
C LEU A 12 -21.24 -43.73 17.65
N ALA A 13 -19.96 -44.05 17.80
CA ALA A 13 -19.02 -43.21 18.52
C ALA A 13 -18.63 -42.10 17.55
N SER A 14 -19.60 -41.25 17.22
CA SER A 14 -19.30 -39.92 16.71
C SER A 14 -18.41 -39.30 17.79
N PRO A 15 -17.15 -38.93 17.50
CA PRO A 15 -16.33 -38.27 18.49
C PRO A 15 -17.12 -37.06 18.96
N ALA A 16 -17.44 -37.02 20.25
CA ALA A 16 -18.01 -35.85 20.87
C ALA A 16 -16.95 -34.77 20.72
N VAL A 17 -17.08 -33.93 19.68
CA VAL A 17 -16.20 -32.79 19.48
C VAL A 17 -16.46 -31.91 20.70
N ALA A 18 -15.52 -31.96 21.65
CA ALA A 18 -15.60 -31.17 22.87
C ALA A 18 -15.80 -29.72 22.45
N ALA A 19 -16.81 -29.06 23.05
CA ALA A 19 -17.02 -27.65 22.79
C ALA A 19 -15.72 -26.90 23.11
N PRO A 20 -15.29 -25.96 22.25
CA PRO A 20 -14.06 -25.22 22.47
C PRO A 20 -14.13 -24.54 23.84
N SER A 21 -13.04 -24.62 24.60
CA SER A 21 -12.96 -23.98 25.90
C SER A 21 -13.09 -22.45 25.76
N ILE A 22 -13.38 -21.75 26.86
CA ILE A 22 -13.37 -20.28 26.85
C ILE A 22 -11.99 -19.74 26.41
N ALA A 23 -10.90 -20.44 26.74
CA ALA A 23 -9.57 -20.06 26.28
C ALA A 23 -9.43 -20.20 24.77
N ASP A 24 -9.94 -21.28 24.17
CA ASP A 24 -9.90 -21.49 22.71
C ASP A 24 -10.75 -20.44 21.98
N GLN A 25 -11.94 -20.14 22.51
CA GLN A 25 -12.83 -19.11 21.96
C GLN A 25 -12.18 -17.71 22.05
N ALA A 26 -11.54 -17.40 23.18
CA ALA A 26 -10.83 -16.14 23.37
C ALA A 26 -9.62 -16.03 22.44
N GLN A 27 -8.84 -17.10 22.29
CA GLN A 27 -7.71 -17.15 21.36
C GLN A 27 -8.19 -16.96 19.92
N GLN A 28 -9.29 -17.60 19.54
CA GLN A 28 -9.89 -17.41 18.21
C GLN A 28 -10.38 -15.97 18.00
N ALA A 29 -10.99 -15.37 19.02
CA ALA A 29 -11.40 -13.96 18.96
C ALA A 29 -10.20 -13.03 18.78
N TYR A 30 -9.13 -13.18 19.56
CA TYR A 30 -7.92 -12.37 19.39
C TYR A 30 -7.21 -12.65 18.07
N ALA A 31 -7.24 -13.88 17.55
CA ALA A 31 -6.71 -14.17 16.22
C ALA A 31 -7.44 -13.37 15.13
N VAL A 32 -8.76 -13.23 15.24
CA VAL A 32 -9.58 -12.45 14.31
C VAL A 32 -9.37 -10.94 14.48
N PHE A 33 -9.45 -10.43 15.71
CA PHE A 33 -9.49 -8.99 15.96
C PHE A 33 -8.11 -8.34 16.16
N ALA A 34 -7.13 -9.08 16.64
CA ALA A 34 -5.74 -8.63 16.79
C ALA A 34 -4.81 -9.16 15.68
N GLY A 35 -5.35 -9.87 14.67
CA GLY A 35 -4.58 -10.37 13.53
C GLY A 35 -3.50 -11.39 13.92
N GLY A 36 -3.76 -12.17 14.97
CA GLY A 36 -2.83 -13.17 15.51
C GLY A 36 -1.62 -12.58 16.25
N LEU A 37 -1.64 -11.29 16.58
CA LEU A 37 -0.61 -10.65 17.40
C LEU A 37 -0.85 -10.91 18.88
N SER A 38 0.24 -11.02 19.63
CA SER A 38 0.18 -10.93 21.08
C SER A 38 -0.25 -9.52 21.52
N GLN A 39 -0.80 -9.43 22.74
CA GLN A 39 -1.19 -8.13 23.31
C GLN A 39 -0.01 -7.15 23.39
N GLN A 40 1.20 -7.65 23.69
CA GLN A 40 2.39 -6.82 23.74
C GLN A 40 2.76 -6.27 22.35
N GLU A 41 2.73 -7.10 21.30
CA GLU A 41 2.98 -6.65 19.92
C GLU A 41 1.93 -5.64 19.44
N PHE A 42 0.68 -5.83 19.84
CA PHE A 42 -0.41 -4.91 19.53
C PHE A 42 -0.23 -3.54 20.20
N LEU A 43 0.22 -3.51 21.46
CA LEU A 43 0.40 -2.29 22.25
C LEU A 43 1.72 -1.55 21.93
N MET A 44 2.77 -2.27 21.53
CA MET A 44 4.10 -1.70 21.26
C MET A 44 4.28 -1.21 19.82
N ALA A 45 3.18 -1.03 19.06
CA ALA A 45 3.21 -0.57 17.67
C ALA A 45 3.97 -1.48 16.67
N HIS A 46 4.35 -2.72 17.06
CA HIS A 46 4.96 -3.70 16.16
C HIS A 46 4.04 -4.17 15.02
N VAL A 47 2.75 -3.84 15.11
CA VAL A 47 1.81 -3.99 13.99
C VAL A 47 2.33 -3.24 12.76
N GLY A 48 2.91 -2.06 12.96
CA GLY A 48 3.54 -1.25 11.93
C GLY A 48 4.70 -1.95 11.25
N ASP A 49 5.59 -2.57 12.02
CA ASP A 49 6.77 -3.30 11.51
C ASP A 49 6.34 -4.39 10.52
N LYS A 50 5.36 -5.20 10.92
CA LYS A 50 4.84 -6.28 10.10
C LYS A 50 4.05 -5.74 8.89
N THR A 51 3.23 -4.71 9.10
CA THR A 51 2.35 -4.17 8.07
C THR A 51 3.13 -3.45 6.98
N PHE A 52 4.17 -2.71 7.35
CA PHE A 52 4.96 -1.86 6.44
C PHE A 52 6.30 -2.49 6.03
N SER A 53 6.61 -3.69 6.51
CA SER A 53 7.76 -4.46 6.01
C SER A 53 7.75 -4.53 4.48
N ARG A 54 8.87 -4.13 3.88
CA ARG A 54 9.08 -4.07 2.43
C ARG A 54 7.94 -3.38 1.68
N ILE A 55 7.24 -2.40 2.27
CA ILE A 55 6.09 -1.74 1.61
C ILE A 55 6.52 -0.83 0.45
N ALA A 56 7.76 -0.33 0.50
CA ALA A 56 8.28 0.61 -0.49
C ALA A 56 8.13 0.09 -1.93
N GLY A 57 7.59 0.93 -2.80
CA GLY A 57 7.45 0.63 -4.23
C GLY A 57 6.13 1.10 -4.83
N ASN A 58 5.86 0.65 -6.05
CA ASN A 58 4.64 0.98 -6.78
C ASN A 58 3.55 -0.06 -6.51
N TRP A 59 2.33 0.43 -6.34
CA TRP A 59 1.14 -0.36 -6.04
C TRP A 59 -0.03 0.14 -6.89
N VAL A 60 -0.97 -0.75 -7.18
CA VAL A 60 -2.18 -0.41 -7.93
C VAL A 60 -3.42 -0.85 -7.18
N ARG A 61 -4.46 -0.05 -7.25
CA ARG A 61 -5.76 -0.43 -6.70
C ARG A 61 -6.37 -1.55 -7.54
N LEU A 62 -6.74 -2.65 -6.88
CA LEU A 62 -7.57 -3.67 -7.46
C LEU A 62 -9.00 -3.14 -7.52
N ASN A 63 -9.47 -2.92 -8.75
CA ASN A 63 -10.88 -2.64 -8.99
C ASN A 63 -11.65 -3.98 -8.93
N GLY A 64 -12.86 -3.93 -8.37
CA GLY A 64 -13.72 -5.12 -8.27
C GLY A 64 -14.46 -5.40 -9.57
N PRO A 65 -15.72 -4.97 -9.69
CA PRO A 65 -16.51 -5.25 -10.87
C PRO A 65 -16.01 -4.43 -12.06
N GLN A 66 -15.89 -5.10 -13.21
CA GLN A 66 -15.64 -4.42 -14.47
C GLN A 66 -16.79 -3.44 -14.77
N PRO A 67 -16.49 -2.17 -15.11
CA PRO A 67 -17.53 -1.18 -15.41
C PRO A 67 -18.48 -1.66 -16.50
N GLY A 68 -19.78 -1.54 -16.25
CA GLY A 68 -20.84 -1.88 -17.20
C GLY A 68 -21.26 -3.35 -17.27
N THR A 69 -20.42 -4.30 -16.80
CA THR A 69 -20.77 -5.74 -16.78
C THR A 69 -21.08 -6.26 -15.38
N GLY A 70 -20.53 -5.63 -14.33
CA GLY A 70 -20.72 -6.07 -12.95
C GLY A 70 -19.94 -7.36 -12.60
N ILE A 71 -19.13 -7.88 -13.52
CA ILE A 71 -18.33 -9.09 -13.31
C ILE A 71 -17.12 -8.75 -12.47
N GLU A 72 -16.94 -9.47 -11.36
CA GLU A 72 -15.76 -9.35 -10.52
C GLU A 72 -14.53 -9.87 -11.26
N THR A 73 -13.59 -8.98 -11.57
CA THR A 73 -12.38 -9.27 -12.38
C THR A 73 -11.09 -9.06 -11.60
N TYR A 74 -11.17 -9.05 -10.27
CA TYR A 74 -10.11 -8.67 -9.34
C TYR A 74 -8.70 -8.97 -9.88
N GLY A 75 -7.96 -7.90 -10.18
CA GLY A 75 -6.55 -7.99 -10.58
C GLY A 75 -6.26 -8.32 -12.05
N ALA A 76 -7.25 -8.51 -12.91
CA ALA A 76 -7.06 -8.77 -14.35
C ALA A 76 -6.22 -7.67 -15.04
N ASP A 77 -6.38 -6.41 -14.62
CA ASP A 77 -5.67 -5.26 -15.18
C ASP A 77 -4.44 -4.81 -14.36
N THR A 78 -3.99 -5.59 -13.37
CA THR A 78 -2.90 -5.18 -12.45
C THR A 78 -1.65 -4.79 -13.23
N GLU A 79 -1.18 -5.65 -14.14
CA GLU A 79 0.04 -5.39 -14.91
C GLU A 79 -0.08 -4.15 -15.81
N LYS A 80 -1.25 -3.96 -16.42
CA LYS A 80 -1.58 -2.78 -17.22
C LYS A 80 -1.52 -1.51 -16.39
N PHE A 81 -2.15 -1.51 -15.21
CA PHE A 81 -2.18 -0.32 -14.35
C PHE A 81 -0.81 -0.02 -13.74
N CYS A 82 0.01 -1.04 -13.49
CA CYS A 82 1.36 -0.88 -12.97
C CYS A 82 2.30 -0.12 -13.93
N LYS A 83 1.96 -0.07 -15.22
CA LYS A 83 2.68 0.68 -16.26
C LYS A 83 2.05 2.03 -16.57
N SER A 84 1.09 2.49 -15.75
CA SER A 84 0.33 3.72 -16.00
C SER A 84 0.36 4.67 -14.79
N PRO A 85 -0.05 5.95 -14.96
CA PRO A 85 -0.21 6.91 -13.86
C PRO A 85 -1.22 6.50 -12.77
N ALA A 86 -1.96 5.40 -12.96
CA ALA A 86 -2.84 4.83 -11.94
C ALA A 86 -2.08 4.15 -10.79
N ALA A 87 -0.78 3.85 -10.97
CA ALA A 87 0.06 3.33 -9.90
C ALA A 87 0.34 4.43 -8.87
N VAL A 88 0.19 4.09 -7.60
CA VAL A 88 0.59 4.91 -6.45
C VAL A 88 1.91 4.39 -5.89
N THR A 89 2.72 5.29 -5.35
CA THR A 89 3.96 4.92 -4.68
C THR A 89 3.73 4.89 -3.17
N LEU A 90 4.04 3.76 -2.55
CA LEU A 90 4.01 3.61 -1.10
C LEU A 90 5.42 3.75 -0.56
N ALA A 91 5.54 4.45 0.57
CA ALA A 91 6.77 4.59 1.33
C ALA A 91 6.46 4.65 2.82
N SER A 92 7.37 4.15 3.65
CA SER A 92 7.26 4.18 5.10
C SER A 92 8.65 4.50 5.65
N ALA A 93 8.76 5.63 6.35
CA ALA A 93 10.03 6.08 6.93
C ALA A 93 10.31 5.39 8.26
N ASP A 94 9.24 5.01 8.97
CA ASP A 94 9.25 4.31 10.23
C ASP A 94 8.00 3.41 10.33
N PRO A 95 7.93 2.49 11.30
CA PRO A 95 6.79 1.60 11.48
C PRO A 95 5.46 2.33 11.76
N LEU A 96 5.49 3.61 12.10
CA LEU A 96 4.32 4.37 12.52
C LEU A 96 3.67 5.10 11.36
N THR A 97 4.37 5.27 10.23
CA THR A 97 3.92 6.13 9.13
C THR A 97 3.96 5.39 7.79
N LEU A 98 2.86 5.51 7.05
CA LEU A 98 2.78 5.14 5.64
C LEU A 98 2.38 6.37 4.83
N THR A 99 3.15 6.65 3.78
CA THR A 99 2.84 7.66 2.78
C THR A 99 2.43 6.96 1.49
N VAL A 100 1.30 7.37 0.93
CA VAL A 100 0.80 6.97 -0.39
C VAL A 100 0.81 8.20 -1.29
N SER A 101 1.63 8.18 -2.34
CA SER A 101 1.77 9.28 -3.29
C SER A 101 1.22 8.90 -4.66
N THR A 102 0.53 9.82 -5.30
CA THR A 102 0.07 9.63 -6.69
C THR A 102 1.20 9.90 -7.69
N ASN A 103 1.06 9.35 -8.90
CA ASN A 103 1.99 9.56 -10.02
C ASN A 103 1.26 10.06 -11.28
N PHE A 104 0.32 10.99 -11.09
CA PHE A 104 -0.40 11.63 -12.19
C PHE A 104 0.53 12.49 -13.05
N SER A 105 0.18 12.64 -14.33
CA SER A 105 0.90 13.52 -15.26
C SER A 105 0.72 15.01 -14.93
N GLY A 106 -0.25 15.36 -14.08
CA GLY A 106 -0.51 16.72 -13.61
C GLY A 106 -0.20 16.89 -12.13
N THR A 107 -1.11 17.55 -11.41
CA THR A 107 -0.98 17.77 -9.97
C THR A 107 -1.01 16.44 -9.22
N ASN A 108 0.01 16.23 -8.38
CA ASN A 108 0.12 15.08 -7.51
C ASN A 108 -0.26 15.45 -6.08
N PHE A 109 -0.69 14.47 -5.31
CA PHE A 109 -0.88 14.61 -3.87
C PHE A 109 -0.33 13.39 -3.14
N SER A 110 -0.17 13.54 -1.83
CA SER A 110 0.20 12.45 -0.95
C SER A 110 -0.78 12.35 0.20
N GLN A 111 -1.06 11.12 0.59
CA GLN A 111 -1.88 10.77 1.73
C GLN A 111 -1.01 10.08 2.77
N GLN A 112 -1.05 10.58 3.99
CA GLN A 112 -0.30 10.06 5.13
C GLN A 112 -1.23 9.27 6.05
N TYR A 113 -0.73 8.14 6.50
CA TYR A 113 -1.37 7.25 7.46
C TYR A 113 -0.46 7.11 8.67
N THR A 114 -0.93 7.57 9.82
CA THR A 114 -0.17 7.54 11.08
C THR A 114 -0.81 6.56 12.04
N LEU A 115 -0.03 5.61 12.55
CA LEU A 115 -0.50 4.57 13.46
C LEU A 115 -1.04 5.21 14.75
N ILE A 116 -2.27 4.86 15.10
CA ILE A 116 -2.90 5.24 16.37
C ILE A 116 -2.74 4.08 17.36
N ALA A 117 -3.24 2.89 16.98
CA ALA A 117 -3.14 1.67 17.78
C ALA A 117 -3.55 0.45 16.94
N GLY A 118 -2.90 -0.70 17.15
CA GLY A 118 -3.27 -1.92 16.44
C GLY A 118 -3.17 -1.76 14.93
N SER A 119 -4.26 -2.07 14.21
CA SER A 119 -4.41 -1.82 12.77
C SER A 119 -5.01 -0.46 12.44
N THR A 120 -5.21 0.43 13.41
CA THR A 120 -5.93 1.70 13.25
C THR A 120 -4.97 2.85 12.96
N PHE A 121 -5.25 3.63 11.92
CA PHE A 121 -4.43 4.74 11.45
C PHE A 121 -5.25 6.01 11.28
N GLY A 122 -4.67 7.16 11.61
CA GLY A 122 -5.16 8.46 11.21
C GLY A 122 -4.76 8.73 9.77
N GLU A 123 -5.72 9.02 8.91
CA GLU A 123 -5.55 9.34 7.50
C GLU A 123 -5.63 10.85 7.29
N HIS A 124 -4.60 11.42 6.66
CA HIS A 124 -4.51 12.84 6.35
C HIS A 124 -4.02 13.08 4.93
N THR A 125 -4.60 14.06 4.25
CA THR A 125 -4.13 14.58 2.96
C THR A 125 -4.08 16.10 3.01
N ASP A 126 -3.08 16.69 2.34
CA ASP A 126 -3.02 18.14 2.16
C ASP A 126 -4.19 18.60 1.28
N PRO A 127 -5.10 19.47 1.78
CA PRO A 127 -6.30 19.85 1.04
C PRO A 127 -5.99 20.53 -0.29
N GLN A 128 -4.98 21.39 -0.35
CA GLN A 128 -4.69 22.16 -1.57
C GLN A 128 -4.22 21.23 -2.70
N SER A 129 -3.25 20.37 -2.42
CA SER A 129 -2.70 19.42 -3.38
C SER A 129 -3.75 18.43 -3.86
N TYR A 130 -4.53 17.88 -2.93
CA TYR A 130 -5.59 16.93 -3.25
C TYR A 130 -6.71 17.55 -4.09
N LEU A 131 -7.24 18.71 -3.65
CA LEU A 131 -8.31 19.40 -4.38
C LEU A 131 -7.85 19.88 -5.75
N GLY A 132 -6.60 20.33 -5.87
CA GLY A 132 -5.98 20.65 -7.16
C GLY A 132 -5.91 19.43 -8.10
N ALA A 133 -5.53 18.26 -7.58
CA ALA A 133 -5.45 17.03 -8.36
C ALA A 133 -6.81 16.54 -8.89
N VAL A 134 -7.90 16.78 -8.14
CA VAL A 134 -9.27 16.41 -8.56
C VAL A 134 -10.01 17.54 -9.30
N GLY A 135 -9.33 18.63 -9.65
CA GLY A 135 -9.90 19.74 -10.43
C GLY A 135 -10.85 20.65 -9.65
N LEU A 136 -10.79 20.63 -8.31
CA LEU A 136 -11.53 21.48 -7.38
C LEU A 136 -10.61 22.49 -6.66
N GLY A 137 -9.52 22.87 -7.33
CA GLY A 137 -8.60 23.91 -6.90
C GLY A 137 -9.27 25.27 -6.68
N PRO A 138 -8.55 26.27 -6.14
CA PRO A 138 -9.12 27.55 -5.72
C PRO A 138 -9.79 28.36 -6.84
N ASP A 139 -9.55 28.00 -8.11
CA ASP A 139 -10.22 28.57 -9.28
C ASP A 139 -11.71 28.21 -9.39
N LYS A 140 -12.17 27.15 -8.72
CA LYS A 140 -13.59 26.81 -8.64
C LYS A 140 -14.28 27.59 -7.52
N THR A 141 -15.35 28.29 -7.81
CA THR A 141 -16.04 29.14 -6.81
C THR A 141 -17.53 28.85 -6.76
N GLY A 142 -18.14 29.11 -5.60
CA GLY A 142 -19.58 28.98 -5.36
C GLY A 142 -19.98 27.75 -4.54
N ASP A 143 -21.19 27.78 -3.99
CA ASP A 143 -21.68 26.85 -2.98
C ASP A 143 -21.55 25.37 -3.39
N ALA A 144 -21.78 25.04 -4.66
CA ALA A 144 -21.67 23.68 -5.15
C ALA A 144 -20.22 23.15 -5.09
N ALA A 145 -19.24 23.99 -5.47
CA ALA A 145 -17.83 23.62 -5.40
C ALA A 145 -17.39 23.46 -3.94
N ASP A 146 -17.86 24.33 -3.05
CA ASP A 146 -17.54 24.28 -1.62
C ASP A 146 -18.13 23.04 -0.93
N GLN A 147 -19.37 22.68 -1.27
CA GLN A 147 -19.99 21.44 -0.80
C GLN A 147 -19.23 20.20 -1.30
N GLN A 148 -18.80 20.19 -2.57
CA GLN A 148 -18.02 19.09 -3.12
C GLN A 148 -16.65 18.95 -2.44
N ARG A 149 -15.95 20.07 -2.19
CA ARG A 149 -14.68 20.06 -1.44
C ARG A 149 -14.86 19.52 -0.03
N ALA A 150 -15.86 20.01 0.70
CA ALA A 150 -16.14 19.57 2.06
C ALA A 150 -16.43 18.06 2.10
N LEU A 151 -17.26 17.57 1.17
CA LEU A 151 -17.56 16.14 1.06
C LEU A 151 -16.29 15.34 0.76
N LEU A 152 -15.50 15.71 -0.24
CA LEU A 152 -14.30 14.96 -0.62
C LEU A 152 -13.27 14.93 0.51
N LEU A 153 -13.03 16.07 1.19
CA LEU A 153 -12.12 16.10 2.33
C LEU A 153 -12.61 15.26 3.50
N SER A 154 -13.93 15.19 3.73
CA SER A 154 -14.51 14.31 4.76
C SER A 154 -14.39 12.82 4.43
N LEU A 155 -14.23 12.47 3.14
CA LEU A 155 -14.06 11.09 2.68
C LEU A 155 -12.60 10.64 2.65
N THR A 156 -11.65 11.58 2.60
CA THR A 156 -10.20 11.30 2.48
C THR A 156 -9.39 11.63 3.72
N ASN A 157 -10.03 12.12 4.78
CA ASN A 157 -9.39 12.37 6.07
C ASN A 157 -10.23 11.72 7.17
N GLY A 158 -9.60 11.08 8.15
CA GLY A 158 -10.30 10.42 9.24
C GLY A 158 -9.51 9.27 9.84
N VAL A 159 -10.23 8.23 10.26
CA VAL A 159 -9.63 7.01 10.80
C VAL A 159 -9.89 5.86 9.86
N VAL A 160 -8.84 5.08 9.59
CA VAL A 160 -8.89 3.89 8.73
C VAL A 160 -8.28 2.71 9.47
N GLN A 161 -8.53 1.51 8.97
CA GLN A 161 -7.76 0.34 9.37
C GLN A 161 -6.93 -0.16 8.20
N ILE A 162 -5.67 -0.49 8.44
CA ILE A 162 -4.75 -1.00 7.44
C ILE A 162 -4.34 -2.41 7.81
N TYR A 163 -4.48 -3.32 6.84
CA TYR A 163 -4.16 -4.73 6.98
C TYR A 163 -3.21 -5.16 5.87
N ARG A 164 -2.27 -6.05 6.22
CA ARG A 164 -1.39 -6.71 5.26
C ARG A 164 -1.84 -8.15 5.07
N ALA A 165 -2.62 -8.41 4.02
CA ALA A 165 -3.18 -9.73 3.73
C ALA A 165 -2.11 -10.70 3.17
N SER A 166 -1.15 -10.17 2.42
CA SER A 166 0.05 -10.89 1.97
C SER A 166 1.20 -9.89 1.72
N GLU A 167 2.39 -10.39 1.37
CA GLU A 167 3.53 -9.53 1.01
C GLU A 167 3.24 -8.59 -0.17
N ASP A 168 2.23 -8.89 -0.99
CA ASP A 168 1.89 -8.12 -2.19
C ASP A 168 0.48 -7.55 -2.15
N ILE A 169 -0.26 -7.70 -1.04
CA ILE A 169 -1.62 -7.18 -0.88
C ILE A 169 -1.74 -6.37 0.40
N LEU A 170 -2.09 -5.09 0.24
CA LEU A 170 -2.45 -4.17 1.32
C LEU A 170 -3.94 -3.84 1.23
N VAL A 171 -4.64 -3.83 2.36
CA VAL A 171 -6.05 -3.49 2.44
C VAL A 171 -6.23 -2.29 3.37
N ILE A 172 -6.93 -1.27 2.90
CA ILE A 172 -7.31 -0.09 3.69
C ILE A 172 -8.84 -0.06 3.77
N THR A 173 -9.38 -0.13 4.99
CA THR A 173 -10.82 -0.05 5.24
C THR A 173 -11.16 1.28 5.90
N ARG A 174 -12.27 1.87 5.46
CA ARG A 174 -12.86 3.08 6.04
C ARG A 174 -14.24 2.74 6.58
N GLU A 175 -14.68 3.42 7.65
CA GLU A 175 -15.98 3.15 8.29
C GLU A 175 -17.17 3.19 7.31
N ARG A 176 -17.10 4.05 6.28
CA ARG A 176 -18.19 4.28 5.32
C ARG A 176 -17.81 4.04 3.87
N GLY A 177 -16.73 3.29 3.64
CA GLY A 177 -16.19 3.05 2.31
C GLY A 177 -16.04 1.57 2.00
N TYR A 178 -16.20 1.21 0.72
CA TYR A 178 -15.76 -0.09 0.25
C TYR A 178 -14.23 -0.22 0.44
N PRO A 179 -13.70 -1.38 0.87
CA PRO A 179 -12.28 -1.55 1.08
C PRO A 179 -11.45 -1.18 -0.16
N ILE A 180 -10.35 -0.48 0.06
CA ILE A 180 -9.32 -0.29 -0.96
C ILE A 180 -8.35 -1.45 -0.83
N VAL A 181 -8.24 -2.25 -1.89
CA VAL A 181 -7.24 -3.32 -1.99
C VAL A 181 -6.17 -2.84 -2.95
N LEU A 182 -4.92 -2.81 -2.49
CA LEU A 182 -3.75 -2.46 -3.30
C LEU A 182 -2.92 -3.72 -3.54
N ALA A 183 -2.51 -3.93 -4.79
CA ALA A 183 -1.57 -4.96 -5.18
C ALA A 183 -0.21 -4.35 -5.55
N ARG A 184 0.88 -4.98 -5.11
CA ARG A 184 2.23 -4.55 -5.45
C ARG A 184 2.48 -4.76 -6.94
N CYS A 185 3.10 -3.78 -7.57
CA CYS A 185 3.62 -3.94 -8.91
C CYS A 185 4.88 -4.81 -8.92
N PRO A 186 5.06 -5.69 -9.93
CA PRO A 186 6.30 -6.42 -10.11
C PRO A 186 7.49 -5.44 -10.18
N ALA A 187 8.59 -5.79 -9.54
CA ALA A 187 9.83 -5.03 -9.69
C ALA A 187 10.20 -4.96 -11.18
N ALA A 188 10.56 -3.78 -11.68
CA ALA A 188 11.08 -3.66 -13.02
C ALA A 188 12.32 -4.57 -13.14
N PRO A 189 12.48 -5.34 -14.23
CA PRO A 189 13.71 -6.08 -14.47
C PRO A 189 14.89 -5.11 -14.37
N PRO A 190 16.02 -5.51 -13.76
CA PRO A 190 17.22 -4.69 -13.79
C PRO A 190 17.54 -4.35 -15.24
N ALA A 191 17.82 -3.08 -15.51
CA ALA A 191 18.26 -2.65 -16.84
C ALA A 191 19.39 -3.58 -17.30
N PRO A 192 19.38 -4.09 -18.54
CA PRO A 192 20.47 -4.92 -19.03
C PRO A 192 21.76 -4.14 -18.83
N ALA A 193 22.71 -4.75 -18.11
CA ALA A 193 24.01 -4.15 -17.85
C ALA A 193 24.57 -3.71 -19.20
N GLY A 194 24.71 -2.39 -19.38
CA GLY A 194 25.22 -1.82 -20.61
C GLY A 194 26.53 -2.52 -20.95
N THR A 195 26.58 -3.10 -22.15
CA THR A 195 27.81 -3.61 -22.74
C THR A 195 28.88 -2.52 -22.58
N PRO A 196 30.06 -2.82 -22.01
CA PRO A 196 31.12 -1.83 -21.92
C PRO A 196 31.39 -1.32 -23.33
N ALA A 197 31.28 0.00 -23.51
CA ALA A 197 31.58 0.66 -24.76
C ALA A 197 33.01 0.29 -25.16
N ALA A 198 33.15 -0.29 -26.36
CA ALA A 198 34.44 -0.54 -26.96
C ALA A 198 35.23 0.76 -27.05
N ASP A 199 36.50 0.68 -26.69
CA ASP A 199 37.51 1.74 -26.77
C ASP A 199 37.41 2.55 -28.07
N ALA A 200 36.83 3.76 -27.97
CA ALA A 200 37.08 4.80 -28.94
C ALA A 200 38.36 5.52 -28.53
N SER A 201 39.48 4.98 -28.99
CA SER A 201 40.79 5.64 -29.00
C SER A 201 40.64 7.04 -29.62
N SER A 202 40.63 8.07 -28.78
CA SER A 202 40.79 9.46 -29.22
C SER A 202 42.26 9.83 -29.06
N SER A 203 42.91 9.90 -30.21
CA SER A 203 44.26 10.37 -30.42
C SER A 203 44.50 11.72 -29.75
N SER A 204 45.54 11.74 -28.92
CA SER A 204 46.21 12.92 -28.39
C SER A 204 46.80 13.76 -29.53
N SER A 205 46.31 14.98 -29.70
CA SER A 205 47.04 16.05 -30.39
C SER A 205 47.50 17.08 -29.37
N SER A 206 48.79 17.02 -29.10
CA SER A 206 49.61 17.95 -28.36
C SER A 206 49.71 19.31 -29.07
N SER A 207 49.50 20.39 -28.32
CA SER A 207 50.12 21.69 -28.61
C SER A 207 50.28 22.46 -27.31
N SER A 208 51.52 22.49 -26.85
CA SER A 208 52.03 23.19 -25.68
C SER A 208 52.51 24.60 -26.01
N SER A 209 52.46 25.49 -24.99
CA SER A 209 53.16 26.78 -24.82
C SER A 209 52.69 27.94 -25.73
N SER A 210 52.57 29.19 -25.29
CA SER A 210 53.36 29.92 -24.28
C SER A 210 52.61 31.12 -23.67
N SER A 211 53.06 31.47 -22.47
CA SER A 211 52.79 32.63 -21.61
C SER A 211 52.98 34.02 -22.24
N SER A 212 52.21 35.01 -21.78
CA SER A 212 52.74 36.33 -21.37
C SER A 212 51.72 37.13 -20.55
N SER A 213 52.18 37.54 -19.37
CA SER A 213 51.57 38.45 -18.41
C SER A 213 51.65 39.91 -18.89
N SER A 214 50.62 40.72 -18.62
CA SER A 214 50.81 42.14 -18.31
C SER A 214 49.55 42.79 -17.74
N SER A 215 49.72 43.26 -16.52
CA SER A 215 48.94 44.19 -15.71
C SER A 215 48.58 45.50 -16.41
N SER A 216 47.43 46.09 -16.08
CA SER A 216 47.22 47.54 -15.86
C SER A 216 45.82 47.82 -15.29
N ALA A 217 45.78 48.61 -14.22
CA ALA A 217 44.60 49.20 -13.61
C ALA A 217 44.10 50.44 -14.39
N ALA A 218 42.83 50.81 -14.24
CA ALA A 218 42.37 52.14 -13.79
C ALA A 218 40.92 52.44 -14.23
N GLN A 219 40.18 52.98 -13.24
CA GLN A 219 38.93 53.77 -13.28
C GLN A 219 37.61 53.06 -13.61
#